data_AF-A0A816HCV8-F1
#
_entry.id   AF-A0A816HCV8-F1
#
_cell.length_a   1.000
_cell.length_b   1.000
_cell.length_c   1.000
_cell.angle_alpha   90.00
_cell.angle_beta   90.00
_cell.angle_gamma   90.00
#
_symmetry.space_group_name_H-M   'P 1'
#
loop_
_entity.id
_entity.type
_entity.pdbx_description
1 polymer ?
#
loop_
_entity_poly.entity_id
_entity_poly.type
_entity_poly.pdbx_seq_one_letter_code
_entity_poly.pdbx_strand_id
1 'polypeptide(L)'
;IDKALKLLELNACQRKRVIGALFQMFILFVTLSRHSKSTYINVLRSITKSPRISIETQMKTLNDTQQFRKTLDVFDKHKDKYQTMITDRVVVQALRACARLGFLDRGQTIHQKLSDNLLNNVYVQTSLINFYS
;
A
#
# COMPACT_ATOMS: atom_id res chain seq x y z
N ILE A 1 -3.74 51.87 23.50
CA ILE A 1 -4.41 50.56 23.72
C ILE A 1 -5.10 50.09 22.43
N ASP A 2 -5.93 50.92 21.79
CA ASP A 2 -6.64 50.60 20.54
C ASP A 2 -5.74 50.13 19.36
N LYS A 3 -4.60 50.81 19.17
CA LYS A 3 -3.61 50.48 18.13
C LYS A 3 -2.93 49.12 18.37
N ALA A 4 -2.71 48.76 19.63
CA ALA A 4 -2.08 47.49 20.00
C ALA A 4 -3.05 46.31 19.84
N LEU A 5 -4.35 46.53 20.12
CA LEU A 5 -5.41 45.53 19.93
C LEU A 5 -5.61 45.20 18.44
N LYS A 6 -5.66 46.21 17.56
CA LYS A 6 -5.72 46.02 16.10
C LYS A 6 -4.52 45.27 15.54
N LEU A 7 -3.32 45.50 16.06
CA LEU A 7 -2.11 44.76 15.65
C LEU A 7 -2.16 43.29 16.09
N LEU A 8 -2.72 43.01 17.26
CA LEU A 8 -2.93 41.64 17.77
C LEU A 8 -3.94 40.87 16.92
N GLU A 9 -5.05 41.49 16.53
CA GLU A 9 -6.06 40.89 15.65
C GLU A 9 -5.53 40.67 14.23
N LEU A 10 -4.75 41.61 13.68
CA LEU A 10 -4.11 41.45 12.37
C LEU A 10 -3.15 40.26 12.38
N ASN A 11 -2.33 40.13 13.44
CA ASN A 11 -1.39 39.03 13.59
C ASN A 11 -2.09 37.68 13.75
N ALA A 12 -3.23 37.62 14.44
CA ALA A 12 -4.04 36.41 14.55
C ALA A 12 -4.69 36.00 13.22
N CYS A 13 -5.18 36.97 12.45
CA CYS A 13 -5.76 36.77 11.10
C CYS A 13 -4.70 36.29 10.09
N GLN A 14 -3.51 36.91 10.11
CA GLN A 14 -2.36 36.48 9.30
C GLN A 14 -1.93 35.05 9.66
N ARG A 15 -1.86 34.72 10.95
CA ARG A 15 -1.49 33.37 11.41
C ARG A 15 -2.49 32.30 10.95
N LYS A 16 -3.80 32.57 11.01
CA LYS A 16 -4.84 31.66 10.49
C LYS A 16 -4.74 31.44 8.97
N ARG A 17 -4.46 32.50 8.19
CA ARG A 17 -4.23 32.39 6.74
C ARG A 17 -3.00 31.56 6.39
N VAL A 18 -1.88 31.76 7.09
CA VAL A 18 -0.64 31.00 6.86
C VAL A 18 -0.82 29.52 7.17
N ILE A 19 -1.50 29.19 8.28
CA ILE A 19 -1.80 27.78 8.63
C ILE A 19 -2.68 27.12 7.57
N GLY A 20 -3.70 27.82 7.07
CA GLY A 20 -4.54 27.33 5.98
C GLY A 20 -3.75 27.08 4.68
N ALA A 21 -2.85 28.01 4.31
CA ALA A 21 -2.00 27.86 3.13
C ALA A 21 -0.99 26.70 3.27
N LEU A 22 -0.42 26.49 4.45
CA LEU A 22 0.46 25.36 4.75
C LEU A 22 -0.28 24.01 4.67
N PHE A 23 -1.52 23.95 5.18
CA PHE A 23 -2.36 22.77 5.07
C PHE A 23 -2.73 22.45 3.62
N GLN A 24 -3.06 23.47 2.83
CA GLN A 24 -3.37 23.33 1.40
C GLN A 24 -2.14 22.89 0.58
N MET A 25 -0.97 23.43 0.90
CA MET A 25 0.33 23.00 0.33
C MET A 25 0.67 21.56 0.71
N PHE A 26 0.39 21.14 1.94
CA PHE A 26 0.57 19.76 2.37
C PHE A 26 -0.36 18.80 1.62
N ILE A 27 -1.64 19.16 1.44
CA ILE A 27 -2.59 18.38 0.63
C ILE A 27 -2.11 18.29 -0.82
N LEU A 28 -1.65 19.40 -1.43
CA LEU A 28 -1.08 19.41 -2.78
C LEU A 28 0.16 18.54 -2.90
N PHE A 29 1.07 18.59 -1.92
CA PHE A 29 2.26 17.73 -1.89
C PHE A 29 1.89 16.24 -1.78
N VAL A 30 0.90 15.91 -0.95
CA VAL A 30 0.37 14.55 -0.81
C VAL A 30 -0.34 14.08 -2.09
N THR A 31 -1.12 14.93 -2.76
CA THR A 31 -1.81 14.58 -4.02
C THR A 31 -0.84 14.51 -5.20
N LEU A 32 0.16 15.39 -5.28
CA LEU A 32 1.26 15.32 -6.26
C LEU A 32 2.09 14.05 -6.09
N SER A 33 2.43 13.68 -4.85
CA SER A 33 3.05 12.38 -4.52
C SER A 33 2.18 11.19 -4.92
N ARG A 34 0.85 11.31 -4.89
CA ARG A 34 -0.08 10.27 -5.36
C ARG A 34 -0.16 10.21 -6.89
N HIS A 35 -0.13 11.35 -7.58
CA HIS A 35 -0.28 11.42 -9.04
C HIS A 35 0.92 10.83 -9.79
N SER A 36 2.14 11.11 -9.29
CA SER A 36 3.38 10.53 -9.84
C SER A 36 3.38 8.99 -9.78
N LYS A 37 2.94 8.43 -8.64
CA LYS A 37 2.82 6.97 -8.46
C LYS A 37 1.77 6.34 -9.39
N SER A 38 0.65 7.02 -9.64
CA SER A 38 -0.41 6.53 -10.54
C SER A 38 0.07 6.39 -11.98
N THR A 39 0.77 7.41 -12.49
CA THR A 39 1.39 7.38 -13.83
C THR A 39 2.48 6.32 -13.92
N TYR A 40 3.34 6.24 -12.91
CA TYR A 40 4.38 5.21 -12.83
C TYR A 40 3.80 3.79 -12.86
N ILE A 41 2.69 3.52 -12.15
CA ILE A 41 2.00 2.23 -12.19
C ILE A 41 1.49 1.89 -13.58
N ASN A 42 0.94 2.86 -14.31
CA ASN A 42 0.40 2.61 -15.65
C ASN A 42 1.50 2.29 -16.66
N VAL A 43 2.65 2.97 -16.55
CA VAL A 43 3.86 2.71 -17.35
C VAL A 43 4.49 1.38 -16.95
N LEU A 44 4.58 1.08 -15.65
CA LEU A 44 5.08 -0.22 -15.19
C LEU A 44 4.22 -1.36 -15.74
N ARG A 45 2.88 -1.21 -15.73
CA ARG A 45 1.95 -2.22 -16.25
C ARG A 45 2.11 -2.48 -17.76
N SER A 46 2.50 -1.48 -18.55
CA SER A 46 2.77 -1.68 -19.99
C SER A 46 4.10 -2.39 -20.22
N ILE A 47 5.09 -2.17 -19.34
CA ILE A 47 6.43 -2.78 -19.41
C ILE A 47 6.45 -4.20 -18.80
N THR A 48 5.61 -4.51 -17.80
CA THR A 48 5.62 -5.79 -17.06
C THR A 48 4.85 -6.94 -17.71
N LYS A 49 4.62 -6.91 -19.03
CA LYS A 49 4.00 -8.05 -19.76
C LYS A 49 4.83 -9.35 -19.76
N SER A 50 6.07 -9.33 -19.27
CA SER A 50 6.96 -10.51 -19.24
C SER A 50 6.73 -11.39 -17.98
N PRO A 51 6.54 -12.72 -18.12
CA PRO A 51 5.84 -13.55 -17.13
C PRO A 51 6.61 -13.93 -15.85
N ARG A 52 7.93 -13.73 -15.73
CA ARG A 52 8.71 -14.24 -14.57
C ARG A 52 8.97 -13.26 -13.42
N ILE A 53 8.93 -11.95 -13.66
CA ILE A 53 9.25 -10.89 -12.66
C ILE A 53 8.01 -10.01 -12.35
N SER A 54 6.86 -10.30 -12.97
CA SER A 54 5.72 -9.37 -13.07
C SER A 54 4.83 -9.31 -11.82
N ILE A 55 4.41 -10.45 -11.29
CA ILE A 55 3.31 -10.50 -10.31
C ILE A 55 3.69 -10.02 -8.91
N GLU A 56 4.88 -10.39 -8.42
CA GLU A 56 5.35 -10.02 -7.09
C GLU A 56 5.55 -8.51 -7.04
N THR A 57 6.24 -7.98 -8.05
CA THR A 57 6.46 -6.56 -8.25
C THR A 57 5.14 -5.80 -8.36
N GLN A 58 4.18 -6.33 -9.12
CA GLN A 58 2.84 -5.74 -9.26
C GLN A 58 2.09 -5.72 -7.91
N MET A 59 2.07 -6.84 -7.19
CA MET A 59 1.42 -6.94 -5.87
C MET A 59 2.07 -6.03 -4.83
N LYS A 60 3.39 -5.95 -4.81
CA LYS A 60 4.14 -5.02 -3.96
C LYS A 60 3.76 -3.58 -4.26
N THR A 61 3.77 -3.19 -5.54
CA THR A 61 3.40 -1.83 -5.97
C THR A 61 1.95 -1.50 -5.61
N LEU A 62 1.02 -2.45 -5.77
CA LEU A 62 -0.37 -2.27 -5.38
C LEU A 62 -0.53 -2.10 -3.87
N ASN A 63 0.20 -2.88 -3.06
CA ASN A 63 0.23 -2.74 -1.61
C ASN A 63 0.83 -1.40 -1.15
N ASP A 64 1.92 -0.96 -1.78
CA ASP A 64 2.57 0.32 -1.46
C ASP A 64 1.69 1.52 -1.88
N THR A 65 0.79 1.31 -2.84
CA THR A 65 -0.25 2.28 -3.22
C THR A 65 -1.59 2.07 -2.51
N GLN A 66 -1.61 1.23 -1.46
CA GLN A 66 -2.80 0.96 -0.63
C GLN A 66 -3.99 0.35 -1.40
N GLN A 67 -3.77 -0.21 -2.58
CA GLN A 67 -4.78 -0.88 -3.39
C GLN A 67 -4.92 -2.37 -3.03
N PHE A 68 -5.10 -2.66 -1.73
CA PHE A 68 -5.06 -4.02 -1.16
C PHE A 68 -6.07 -4.99 -1.81
N ARG A 69 -7.28 -4.51 -2.13
CA ARG A 69 -8.29 -5.35 -2.82
C ARG A 69 -7.82 -5.77 -4.21
N LYS A 70 -7.18 -4.88 -4.96
CA LYS A 70 -6.62 -5.20 -6.29
C LYS A 70 -5.41 -6.12 -6.18
N THR A 71 -4.61 -5.98 -5.12
CA THR A 71 -3.52 -6.93 -4.83
C THR A 71 -4.07 -8.36 -4.72
N LEU A 72 -5.17 -8.54 -3.98
CA LEU A 72 -5.80 -9.84 -3.80
C LEU A 72 -6.48 -10.37 -5.08
N ASP A 73 -7.11 -9.50 -5.88
CA ASP A 73 -7.64 -9.89 -7.19
C ASP A 73 -6.53 -10.38 -8.15
N VAL A 74 -5.38 -9.71 -8.14
CA VAL A 74 -4.21 -10.14 -8.93
C VAL A 74 -3.65 -11.47 -8.41
N PHE A 75 -3.63 -11.67 -7.08
CA PHE A 75 -3.22 -12.93 -6.47
C PHE A 75 -4.13 -14.09 -6.87
N ASP A 76 -5.45 -13.89 -6.85
CA ASP A 76 -6.43 -14.92 -7.25
C ASP A 76 -6.28 -15.26 -8.73
N LYS A 77 -6.23 -14.23 -9.60
CA LYS A 77 -5.97 -14.40 -11.04
C LYS A 77 -4.68 -15.16 -11.32
N HIS A 78 -3.65 -14.90 -10.52
CA HIS A 78 -2.38 -15.60 -10.68
C HIS A 78 -2.47 -17.06 -10.25
N LYS A 79 -3.13 -17.32 -9.12
CA LYS A 79 -3.37 -18.66 -8.58
C LYS A 79 -4.18 -19.54 -9.54
N ASP A 80 -5.17 -18.97 -10.20
CA ASP A 80 -6.04 -19.69 -11.14
C ASP A 80 -5.32 -20.02 -12.47
N LYS A 81 -4.43 -19.13 -12.93
CA LYS A 81 -3.77 -19.25 -14.24
C LYS A 81 -2.51 -20.11 -14.21
N TYR A 82 -1.77 -20.08 -13.10
CA TYR A 82 -0.53 -20.82 -12.92
C TYR A 82 -0.64 -21.60 -11.61
N GLN A 83 -1.18 -22.81 -11.72
CA GLN A 83 -1.46 -23.70 -10.59
C GLN A 83 -0.19 -24.16 -9.84
N THR A 84 0.99 -23.67 -10.22
CA THR A 84 2.30 -24.10 -9.73
C THR A 84 3.26 -22.92 -9.51
N MET A 85 3.83 -22.92 -8.30
CA MET A 85 4.87 -22.04 -7.75
C MET A 85 4.41 -20.64 -7.30
N ILE A 86 3.54 -20.59 -6.28
CA ILE A 86 3.42 -19.39 -5.45
C ILE A 86 4.74 -19.21 -4.69
N THR A 87 5.46 -18.14 -4.99
CA THR A 87 6.71 -17.80 -4.28
C THR A 87 6.43 -17.23 -2.91
N ASP A 88 7.40 -17.38 -2.00
CA ASP A 88 7.43 -16.78 -0.67
C ASP A 88 7.03 -15.30 -0.69
N ARG A 89 7.56 -14.54 -1.64
CA ARG A 89 7.30 -13.11 -1.74
C ARG A 89 5.88 -12.77 -2.16
N VAL A 90 5.27 -13.58 -3.01
CA VAL A 90 3.86 -13.42 -3.42
C VAL A 90 2.92 -13.68 -2.23
N VAL A 91 3.23 -14.71 -1.41
CA VAL A 91 2.51 -14.99 -0.16
C VAL A 91 2.60 -13.81 0.80
N VAL A 92 3.81 -13.26 1.01
CA VAL A 92 4.03 -12.10 1.89
C VAL A 92 3.18 -10.91 1.45
N GLN A 93 3.12 -10.62 0.15
CA GLN A 93 2.28 -9.52 -0.34
C GLN A 93 0.78 -9.79 -0.18
N ALA A 94 0.34 -11.04 -0.36
CA ALA A 94 -1.06 -11.42 -0.14
C ALA A 94 -1.45 -11.29 1.35
N LEU A 95 -0.63 -11.82 2.26
CA LEU A 95 -0.85 -11.74 3.70
C LEU A 95 -0.87 -10.29 4.19
N ARG A 96 0.06 -9.45 3.70
CA ARG A 96 0.06 -8.01 4.01
C ARG A 96 -1.22 -7.31 3.54
N ALA A 97 -1.77 -7.69 2.38
CA ALA A 97 -3.05 -7.15 1.91
C ALA A 97 -4.22 -7.63 2.78
N CYS A 98 -4.24 -8.90 3.18
CA CYS A 98 -5.25 -9.46 4.09
C CYS A 98 -5.22 -8.79 5.47
N ALA A 99 -4.04 -8.55 6.05
CA ALA A 99 -3.87 -7.86 7.32
C ALA A 99 -4.48 -6.44 7.26
N ARG A 100 -4.19 -5.70 6.18
CA ARG A 100 -4.70 -4.34 5.96
C ARG A 100 -6.20 -4.27 5.72
N LEU A 101 -6.82 -5.33 5.22
CA LEU A 101 -8.25 -5.43 4.98
C LEU A 101 -9.02 -6.08 6.13
N GLY A 102 -8.34 -6.62 7.14
CA GLY A 102 -8.96 -7.39 8.23
C GLY A 102 -9.54 -8.73 7.78
N PHE A 103 -9.04 -9.30 6.68
CA PHE A 103 -9.55 -10.57 6.13
C PHE A 103 -8.90 -11.78 6.81
N LEU A 104 -9.32 -12.05 8.06
CA LEU A 104 -8.75 -13.09 8.89
C LEU A 104 -8.92 -14.49 8.27
N ASP A 105 -10.15 -14.86 7.90
CA ASP A 105 -10.47 -16.18 7.31
C ASP A 105 -9.64 -16.46 6.05
N ARG A 106 -9.42 -15.41 5.25
CA ARG A 106 -8.67 -15.51 4.01
C ARG A 106 -7.19 -15.72 4.25
N GLY A 107 -6.59 -14.99 5.19
CA GLY A 107 -5.18 -15.20 5.54
C GLY A 107 -4.95 -16.56 6.22
N GLN A 108 -5.91 -17.06 7.01
CA GLN A 108 -5.86 -18.42 7.55
C GLN A 108 -5.93 -19.48 6.44
N THR A 109 -6.80 -19.30 5.45
CA THR A 109 -6.88 -20.19 4.28
C THR A 109 -5.58 -20.18 3.47
N ILE A 110 -4.92 -19.02 3.36
CA ILE A 110 -3.60 -18.92 2.71
C ILE A 110 -2.56 -19.68 3.53
N HIS A 111 -2.50 -19.44 4.85
CA HIS A 111 -1.57 -20.09 5.76
C HIS A 111 -1.68 -21.62 5.72
N GLN A 112 -2.90 -22.17 5.76
CA GLN A 112 -3.16 -23.62 5.69
C GLN A 112 -2.72 -24.26 4.37
N LYS A 113 -2.58 -23.49 3.29
CA LYS A 113 -2.20 -23.97 1.95
C LYS A 113 -0.71 -23.81 1.65
N LEU A 114 0.08 -23.33 2.60
CA LEU A 114 1.54 -23.22 2.44
C LEU A 114 2.20 -24.58 2.63
N SER A 115 3.24 -24.84 1.84
CA SER A 115 4.11 -26.00 2.04
C SER A 115 5.11 -25.73 3.17
N ASP A 116 5.61 -26.80 3.78
CA ASP A 116 6.60 -26.72 4.88
C ASP A 116 7.84 -25.92 4.50
N ASN A 117 8.29 -26.03 3.23
CA ASN A 117 9.41 -25.25 2.71
C ASN A 117 9.15 -23.73 2.74
N LEU A 118 7.91 -23.29 2.48
CA LEU A 118 7.52 -21.89 2.54
C LEU A 118 7.32 -21.43 3.99
N LEU A 119 6.80 -22.30 4.86
CA LEU A 119 6.65 -22.01 6.29
C LEU A 119 8.00 -21.83 7.00
N ASN A 120 9.06 -22.47 6.51
CA ASN A 120 10.42 -22.28 7.03
C ASN A 120 11.10 -21.00 6.51
N ASN A 121 10.48 -20.27 5.58
CA ASN A 121 11.04 -19.02 5.08
C ASN A 121 10.78 -17.87 6.08
N VAL A 122 11.87 -17.26 6.56
CA VAL A 122 11.85 -16.16 7.54
C VAL A 122 10.95 -14.99 7.09
N TYR A 123 10.91 -14.67 5.79
CA TYR A 123 10.06 -13.58 5.27
C TYR A 123 8.58 -13.91 5.41
N VAL A 124 8.20 -15.17 5.16
CA VAL A 124 6.81 -15.64 5.29
C VAL A 124 6.40 -15.68 6.76
N GLN A 125 7.25 -16.20 7.63
CA GLN A 125 7.01 -16.22 9.09
C GLN A 125 6.81 -14.82 9.66
N THR A 126 7.69 -13.88 9.30
CA THR A 126 7.57 -12.48 9.72
C THR A 126 6.25 -11.87 9.23
N SER A 127 5.84 -12.21 8.00
CA SER A 127 4.57 -11.74 7.46
C SER A 127 3.35 -12.36 8.13
N LEU A 128 3.43 -13.61 8.58
CA LEU A 128 2.36 -14.28 9.33
C LEU A 128 2.21 -13.66 10.72
N ILE A 129 3.32 -13.39 11.42
CA ILE A 129 3.30 -12.68 12.71
C ILE A 129 2.60 -11.33 12.57
N ASN A 130 3.00 -10.53 11.58
CA ASN A 130 2.37 -9.23 11.29
C ASN A 130 0.91 -9.32 10.85
N PHE A 131 0.44 -10.50 10.44
CA PHE A 131 -0.95 -10.72 10.03
C PHE A 131 -1.84 -11.09 11.23
N TYR A 132 -1.31 -11.86 12.18
CA TYR A 132 -2.05 -12.27 13.38
C TYR A 132 -1.94 -11.29 14.56
N SER A 133 -1.05 -10.29 14.48
CA SER A 133 -0.93 -9.18 15.44
C SER A 133 -2.07 -8.18 15.30
#